data_AF-A0A7C3L1Q4-F1
#
_entry.id   AF-A0A7C3L1Q4-F1
#
_cell.length_a   1.000
_cell.length_b   1.000
_cell.length_c   1.000
_cell.angle_alpha   90.00
_cell.angle_beta   90.00
_cell.angle_gamma   90.00
#
_symmetry.space_group_name_H-M   'P 1'
#
loop_
_entity.id
_entity.type
_entity.pdbx_description
1 polymer ?
#
loop_
_entity_poly.entity_id
_entity_poly.type
_entity_poly.pdbx_seq_one_letter_code
_entity_poly.pdbx_strand_id
1 'polypeptide(L)' 'AEIVLYCGGGFRSALAAENLQRMGYTHVTSMDGGIRAWTNAGFPLVR' A
#
# COMPACT_ATOMS: atom_id res chain seq x y z
N ALA A 1 -6.03 -4.46 13.88
CA ALA A 1 -4.65 -4.16 13.42
C ALA A 1 -4.75 -3.26 12.21
N GLU A 2 -3.80 -2.34 12.03
CA GLU A 2 -3.71 -1.49 10.84
C GLU A 2 -2.93 -2.22 9.74
N ILE A 3 -3.43 -2.16 8.49
CA ILE A 3 -2.83 -2.82 7.33
C ILE A 3 -2.56 -1.77 6.25
N VAL A 4 -1.28 -1.58 5.91
CA VAL A 4 -0.86 -0.72 4.80
C VAL A 4 -0.32 -1.59 3.67
N LEU A 5 -0.96 -1.52 2.51
CA LEU A 5 -0.52 -2.22 1.31
C LEU A 5 0.26 -1.27 0.40
N TYR A 6 1.26 -1.80 -0.30
CA TYR A 6 1.98 -1.06 -1.32
C TYR A 6 2.28 -1.94 -2.53
N CYS A 7 2.58 -1.29 -3.65
CA CYS A 7 3.11 -1.94 -4.84
C CYS A 7 4.11 -0.99 -5.51
N GLY A 8 4.37 -1.15 -6.81
CA GLY A 8 5.24 -0.24 -7.55
C GLY A 8 4.76 1.22 -7.56
N GLY A 9 3.44 1.45 -7.65
CA GLY A 9 2.86 2.78 -7.91
C GLY A 9 1.56 3.10 -7.20
N GLY A 10 1.13 2.28 -6.24
CA GLY A 10 -0.15 2.45 -5.53
C GLY A 10 -1.37 1.77 -6.17
N PHE A 11 -1.41 1.59 -7.49
CA PHE A 11 -2.62 1.07 -8.18
C PHE A 11 -3.00 -0.38 -7.83
N ARG A 12 -2.02 -1.30 -7.82
CA ARG A 12 -2.31 -2.73 -7.52
C ARG A 12 -2.68 -2.94 -6.05
N SER A 13 -2.02 -2.21 -5.16
CA SER A 13 -2.31 -2.25 -3.73
C SER A 13 -3.67 -1.64 -3.40
N ALA A 14 -4.16 -0.67 -4.18
CA ALA A 14 -5.51 -0.14 -4.03
C ALA A 14 -6.58 -1.21 -4.28
N LEU A 15 -6.45 -1.99 -5.37
CA LEU A 15 -7.35 -3.11 -5.65
C LEU A 15 -7.29 -4.19 -4.56
N ALA A 16 -6.10 -4.50 -4.05
CA ALA A 16 -5.95 -5.43 -2.94
C ALA A 16 -6.59 -4.90 -1.64
N ALA A 17 -6.46 -3.60 -1.36
CA ALA A 17 -7.08 -2.96 -0.20
C ALA A 17 -8.61 -3.03 -0.28
N GLU A 18 -9.18 -2.75 -1.45
CA GLU A 18 -10.62 -2.89 -1.70
C GLU A 18 -11.10 -4.32 -1.45
N ASN A 19 -10.37 -5.33 -1.93
CA ASN A 19 -10.73 -6.73 -1.70
C ASN A 19 -10.70 -7.09 -0.21
N LEU A 20 -9.69 -6.66 0.54
CA LEU A 20 -9.64 -6.88 1.99
C LEU A 20 -10.80 -6.18 2.71
N GLN A 21 -11.15 -4.96 2.31
CA GLN A 21 -12.32 -4.26 2.85
C GLN A 21 -13.61 -5.03 2.58
N ARG A 22 -13.79 -5.58 1.37
CA ARG A 22 -14.93 -6.46 1.02
C ARG A 22 -14.96 -7.75 1.83
N MET A 23 -13.81 -8.25 2.29
CA MET A 23 -13.70 -9.41 3.17
C MET A 23 -13.97 -9.08 4.66
N GLY A 24 -14.25 -7.82 5.00
CA GLY A 24 -14.56 -7.39 6.36
C GLY A 24 -13.39 -6.81 7.15
N TYR A 25 -12.22 -6.61 6.54
CA TYR A 25 -11.13 -5.91 7.20
C TYR A 25 -11.43 -4.40 7.24
N THR A 26 -11.44 -3.81 8.42
CA THR A 26 -11.91 -2.43 8.61
C THR A 26 -10.80 -1.39 8.52
N HIS A 27 -9.54 -1.74 8.79
CA HIS A 27 -8.41 -0.80 8.85
C HIS A 27 -7.35 -1.13 7.79
N VAL A 28 -7.70 -0.95 6.52
CA VAL A 28 -6.83 -1.24 5.37
C VAL A 28 -6.67 0.00 4.51
N THR A 29 -5.43 0.34 4.15
CA THR A 29 -5.10 1.49 3.29
C THR A 29 -4.03 1.11 2.26
N SER A 30 -4.04 1.75 1.10
CA SER A 30 -2.99 1.63 0.09
C SER A 30 -2.07 2.85 0.12
N MET A 31 -0.76 2.64 0.11
CA MET A 31 0.25 3.69 0.03
C MET A 31 0.28 4.29 -1.38
N ASP A 32 -0.08 5.57 -1.49
CA ASP A 32 -0.08 6.31 -2.75
C ASP A 32 1.35 6.39 -3.34
N GLY A 33 1.44 6.31 -4.67
CA GLY A 33 2.71 6.29 -5.41
C GLY A 33 3.60 5.06 -5.18
N GLY A 34 3.25 4.18 -4.23
CA GLY A 34 3.94 2.92 -3.96
C GLY A 34 5.42 3.08 -3.63
N ILE A 35 6.19 2.01 -3.81
CA ILE A 35 7.62 1.99 -3.50
C ILE A 35 8.42 3.03 -4.29
N ARG A 36 7.93 3.46 -5.47
CA ARG A 36 8.57 4.53 -6.25
C ARG A 36 8.49 5.87 -5.52
N ALA A 37 7.32 6.25 -5.00
CA ALA A 37 7.19 7.48 -4.21
C ALA A 37 8.00 7.40 -2.91
N TRP A 38 8.02 6.23 -2.26
CA TRP A 38 8.86 5.99 -1.07
C TRP A 38 10.34 6.24 -1.35
N THR A 39 10.87 5.65 -2.43
CA THR A 39 12.27 5.85 -2.84
C THR A 39 12.54 7.30 -3.24
N ASN A 40 11.63 7.94 -3.98
CA ASN A 40 11.77 9.34 -4.39
C ASN A 40 11.77 10.30 -3.21
N ALA A 41 11.11 9.94 -2.10
CA ALA A 41 11.13 10.69 -0.85
C ALA A 41 12.40 10.44 -0.02
N GLY A 42 13.31 9.57 -0.46
CA GLY A 42 14.58 9.27 0.22
C GLY A 42 14.43 8.37 1.45
N PHE A 43 13.31 7.68 1.60
CA PHE A 43 13.11 6.76 2.71
C PHE A 43 13.94 5.46 2.54
N PRO A 44 14.31 4.79 3.65
CA PRO A 44 15.19 3.62 3.58
C PRO A 44 14.52 2.42 2.90
N LEU A 45 15.34 1.64 2.20
CA LEU A 45 14.99 0.32 1.68
C LEU A 45 15.96 -0.71 2.24
N VAL A 46 15.42 -1.88 2.58
CA VAL A 46 16.20 -3.06 2.93
C VAL A 46 16.07 -4.05 1.78
N ARG A 47 17.16 -4.74 1.47
CA ARG A 47 17.24 -5.72 0.38
C ARG A 47 17.15 -7.15 0.92
#